data_AF-A0A522AN03-F1
#
_entry.id   AF-A0A522AN03-F1
#
_cell.length_a   1.000
_cell.length_b   1.000
_cell.length_c   1.000
_cell.angle_alpha   90.00
_cell.angle_beta   90.00
_cell.angle_gamma   90.00
#
_symmetry.space_group_name_H-M   'P 1'
#
loop_
_entity.id
_entity.type
_entity.pdbx_description
1 polymer ?
#
loop_
_entity_poly.entity_id
_entity_poly.type
_entity_poly.pdbx_seq_one_letter_code
_entity_poly.pdbx_strand_id
1 'polypeptide(L)'
;MKNIDLLSEKELPQGFKYPRQFNHIVELGITELQPWYVLEGKPLRDAMAGLGQRYPDRKLIPFARRQDNDDVACWQVGSNEEVFIIHDFASSGWEQHGRFPSFYDWLRRAVEDLIEFDC
;
A
#
# COMPACT_ATOMS: atom_id res chain seq x y z
N MET A 1 -16.88 -2.90 14.67
CA MET A 1 -15.81 -2.33 13.83
C MET A 1 -14.90 -3.48 13.43
N LYS A 2 -14.59 -3.64 12.13
CA LYS A 2 -13.65 -4.67 11.66
C LYS A 2 -12.28 -4.31 12.21
N ASN A 3 -11.64 -5.23 12.94
CA ASN A 3 -10.29 -5.02 13.47
C ASN A 3 -9.30 -5.53 12.42
N ILE A 4 -8.62 -4.63 11.72
CA ILE A 4 -7.64 -4.99 10.68
C ILE A 4 -6.32 -5.37 11.35
N ASP A 5 -5.74 -6.50 10.94
CA ASP A 5 -4.40 -6.92 11.36
C ASP A 5 -3.32 -6.23 10.52
N LEU A 6 -3.03 -4.98 10.85
CA LEU A 6 -1.92 -4.19 10.29
C LEU A 6 -0.57 -4.57 10.92
N LEU A 7 0.54 -4.06 10.37
CA LEU A 7 1.85 -4.25 10.96
C LEU A 7 1.91 -3.59 12.36
N SER A 8 2.39 -4.35 13.34
CA SER A 8 2.62 -3.85 14.69
C SER A 8 3.83 -2.91 14.74
N GLU A 9 3.98 -2.16 15.83
CA GLU A 9 5.15 -1.29 16.05
C GLU A 9 6.49 -2.03 15.99
N LYS A 10 6.50 -3.35 16.28
CA LYS A 10 7.70 -4.19 16.21
C LYS A 10 8.04 -4.60 14.78
N GLU A 11 7.06 -4.61 13.89
CA GLU A 11 7.20 -5.01 12.49
C GLU A 11 7.45 -3.81 11.59
N LEU A 12 7.00 -2.62 11.99
CA LEU A 12 7.22 -1.39 11.26
C LEU A 12 8.71 -1.00 11.28
N PRO A 13 9.26 -0.50 10.16
CA PRO A 13 10.59 0.09 10.14
C PRO A 13 10.71 1.24 11.14
N GLN A 14 11.87 1.34 11.79
CA GLN A 14 12.13 2.41 12.77
C GLN A 14 11.86 3.80 12.17
N GLY A 15 11.07 4.60 12.88
CA GLY A 15 10.73 5.97 12.48
C GLY A 15 9.53 6.08 11.54
N PHE A 16 8.94 4.96 11.08
CA PHE A 16 7.69 4.99 10.35
C PHE A 16 6.48 4.98 11.29
N LYS A 17 5.46 5.74 10.93
CA LYS A 17 4.12 5.67 11.50
C LYS A 17 3.12 5.71 10.37
N TYR A 18 2.01 4.98 10.51
CA TYR A 18 0.92 5.09 9.56
C TYR A 18 0.39 6.53 9.52
N PRO A 19 0.16 7.10 8.32
CA PRO A 19 -0.47 8.41 8.18
C PRO A 19 -1.84 8.41 8.88
N ARG A 20 -2.19 9.52 9.54
CA ARG A 20 -3.47 9.65 10.25
C ARG A 20 -4.67 9.39 9.33
N GLN A 21 -4.55 9.81 8.08
CA GLN A 21 -5.56 9.65 7.03
C GLN A 21 -5.82 8.16 6.74
N PHE A 22 -4.78 7.34 6.71
CA PHE A 22 -4.90 5.90 6.51
C PHE A 22 -5.59 5.23 7.71
N ASN A 23 -5.17 5.57 8.93
CA ASN A 23 -5.82 5.02 10.13
C ASN A 23 -7.32 5.36 10.16
N HIS A 24 -7.67 6.59 9.78
CA HIS A 24 -9.07 7.03 9.73
C HIS A 24 -9.92 6.22 8.74
N ILE A 25 -9.43 5.94 7.52
CA ILE A 25 -10.22 5.15 6.55
C ILE A 25 -10.38 3.69 6.99
N VAL A 26 -9.37 3.13 7.65
CA VAL A 26 -9.40 1.77 8.23
C VAL A 26 -10.43 1.69 9.36
N GLU A 27 -10.46 2.69 10.25
CA GLU A 27 -11.48 2.81 11.31
C GLU A 27 -12.91 2.88 10.75
N LEU A 28 -13.10 3.54 9.60
CA LEU A 28 -14.38 3.60 8.89
C LEU A 28 -14.73 2.30 8.15
N GLY A 29 -13.81 1.34 8.08
CA GLY A 29 -14.00 0.08 7.34
C GLY A 29 -13.91 0.21 5.83
N ILE A 30 -13.32 1.30 5.31
CA ILE A 30 -13.14 1.53 3.88
C ILE A 30 -11.87 0.79 3.44
N THR A 31 -12.01 -0.52 3.20
CA THR A 31 -10.87 -1.42 2.94
C THR A 31 -10.96 -2.15 1.61
N GLU A 32 -12.17 -2.26 1.06
CA GLU A 32 -12.47 -2.92 -0.21
C GLU A 32 -12.86 -1.83 -1.21
N LEU A 33 -11.89 -1.35 -1.99
CA LEU A 33 -12.04 -0.34 -3.03
C LEU A 33 -11.75 -0.98 -4.40
N GLN A 34 -12.40 -2.12 -4.70
CA GLN A 34 -12.09 -2.94 -5.88
C GLN A 34 -11.91 -2.05 -7.12
N PRO A 35 -10.75 -2.11 -7.80
CA PRO A 35 -9.81 -3.22 -7.79
C PRO A 35 -8.77 -3.19 -6.66
N TRP A 36 -8.73 -2.14 -5.85
CA TRP A 36 -7.81 -2.03 -4.70
C TRP A 36 -8.41 -2.64 -3.43
N TYR A 37 -7.59 -3.29 -2.63
CA TYR A 37 -7.96 -3.71 -1.28
C TYR A 37 -6.81 -3.53 -0.31
N VAL A 38 -7.13 -3.16 0.93
CA VAL A 38 -6.16 -3.01 2.01
C VAL A 38 -5.60 -4.37 2.38
N LEU A 39 -4.27 -4.48 2.45
CA LEU A 39 -3.60 -5.69 2.89
C LEU A 39 -3.65 -5.79 4.41
N GLU A 40 -3.97 -6.98 4.91
CA GLU A 40 -3.98 -7.31 6.32
C GLU A 40 -3.39 -8.69 6.58
N GLY A 41 -3.06 -9.00 7.84
CA GLY A 41 -2.70 -10.34 8.27
C GLY A 41 -1.46 -10.91 7.60
N LYS A 42 -1.58 -12.17 7.16
CA LYS A 42 -0.51 -12.87 6.44
C LYS A 42 -0.21 -12.25 5.06
N PRO A 43 -1.20 -11.93 4.20
CA PRO A 43 -0.96 -11.26 2.93
C PRO A 43 -0.10 -9.99 3.03
N LEU A 44 -0.35 -9.16 4.05
CA LEU A 44 0.44 -7.95 4.30
C LEU A 44 1.92 -8.27 4.58
N ARG A 45 2.18 -9.25 5.45
CA ARG A 45 3.54 -9.66 5.85
C ARG A 45 4.28 -10.35 4.72
N ASP A 46 3.58 -11.19 3.95
CA ASP A 46 4.14 -11.84 2.78
C ASP A 46 4.50 -10.81 1.69
N ALA A 47 3.67 -9.78 1.48
CA ALA A 47 3.99 -8.67 0.58
C ALA A 47 5.19 -7.86 1.07
N MET A 48 5.24 -7.52 2.36
CA MET A 48 6.37 -6.80 2.97
C MET A 48 7.69 -7.58 2.78
N ALA A 49 7.68 -8.89 3.06
CA ALA A 49 8.84 -9.75 2.91
C ALA A 49 9.25 -9.91 1.43
N GLY A 50 8.28 -10.08 0.54
CA GLY A 50 8.52 -10.23 -0.90
C GLY A 50 9.12 -8.97 -1.52
N LEU A 51 8.57 -7.79 -1.23
CA LEU A 51 9.10 -6.52 -1.68
C LEU A 51 10.51 -6.28 -1.15
N GLY A 52 10.77 -6.59 0.12
CA GLY A 52 12.12 -6.46 0.71
C GLY A 52 13.16 -7.39 0.09
N GLN A 53 12.75 -8.56 -0.42
CA GLN A 53 13.66 -9.47 -1.14
C GLN A 53 13.92 -9.01 -2.58
N ARG A 54 12.88 -8.51 -3.27
CA ARG A 54 12.98 -8.10 -4.68
C ARG A 54 13.62 -6.72 -4.86
N TYR A 55 13.36 -5.80 -3.93
CA TYR A 55 13.81 -4.41 -3.97
C TYR A 55 14.56 -4.04 -2.68
N PRO A 56 15.69 -4.70 -2.37
CA PRO A 56 16.39 -4.54 -1.08
C PRO A 56 16.90 -3.12 -0.81
N ASP A 57 17.13 -2.33 -1.88
CA ASP A 57 17.54 -0.92 -1.77
C ASP A 57 16.38 0.02 -1.40
N ARG A 58 15.14 -0.49 -1.38
CA ARG A 58 13.94 0.28 -1.05
C ARG A 58 13.30 -0.24 0.22
N LYS A 59 13.15 0.65 1.21
CA LYS A 59 12.42 0.36 2.44
C LYS A 59 10.93 0.61 2.25
N LEU A 60 10.28 -0.31 1.55
CA LEU A 60 8.86 -0.23 1.20
C LEU A 60 7.97 -0.83 2.29
N ILE A 61 6.84 -0.20 2.54
CA ILE A 61 5.80 -0.65 3.47
C ILE A 61 4.49 -0.74 2.69
N PRO A 62 4.06 -1.94 2.26
CA PRO A 62 2.84 -2.10 1.50
C PRO A 62 1.61 -1.87 2.37
N PHE A 63 0.53 -1.41 1.78
CA PHE A 63 -0.74 -1.22 2.48
C PHE A 63 -1.98 -1.57 1.67
N ALA A 64 -1.90 -1.54 0.34
CA ALA A 64 -2.97 -1.99 -0.52
C ALA A 64 -2.42 -2.72 -1.74
N ARG A 65 -3.20 -3.66 -2.28
CA ARG A 65 -2.88 -4.38 -3.51
C ARG A 65 -4.04 -4.22 -4.49
N ARG A 66 -3.71 -4.18 -5.77
CA ARG A 66 -4.69 -4.21 -6.86
C ARG A 66 -4.97 -5.66 -7.26
N GLN A 67 -6.22 -6.01 -7.54
CA GLN A 67 -6.62 -7.41 -7.77
C GLN A 67 -6.40 -7.89 -9.21
N ASP A 68 -6.37 -6.97 -10.17
CA ASP A 68 -6.33 -7.21 -11.61
C ASP A 68 -4.89 -7.20 -12.18
N ASN A 69 -3.90 -6.84 -11.36
CA ASN A 69 -2.49 -6.85 -11.71
C ASN A 69 -1.59 -7.00 -10.46
N ASP A 70 -0.27 -6.95 -10.62
CA ASP A 70 0.69 -7.06 -9.52
C ASP A 70 1.01 -5.73 -8.83
N ASP A 71 0.20 -4.68 -9.01
CA ASP A 71 0.45 -3.39 -8.39
C ASP A 71 0.16 -3.41 -6.87
N VAL A 72 1.10 -2.85 -6.12
CA VAL A 72 1.04 -2.70 -4.67
C VAL A 72 1.30 -1.24 -4.31
N ALA A 73 0.36 -0.64 -3.59
CA ALA A 73 0.54 0.69 -3.03
C ALA A 73 1.38 0.60 -1.74
N CYS A 74 2.48 1.35 -1.72
CA CYS A 74 3.47 1.34 -0.65
C CYS A 74 3.77 2.75 -0.15
N TRP A 75 4.15 2.86 1.12
CA TRP A 75 5.00 3.96 1.58
C TRP A 75 6.46 3.59 1.45
N GLN A 76 7.34 4.60 1.44
CA GLN A 76 8.78 4.42 1.57
C GLN A 76 9.28 5.15 2.82
N VAL A 77 10.17 4.51 3.59
CA VAL A 77 10.77 5.16 4.76
C VAL A 77 11.58 6.39 4.31
N GLY A 78 11.27 7.55 4.89
CA GLY A 78 11.96 8.82 4.62
C GLY A 78 11.39 9.65 3.46
N SER A 79 10.25 9.28 2.87
CA SER A 79 9.66 9.97 1.71
C SER A 79 8.43 10.84 2.03
N ASN A 80 8.36 11.47 3.20
CA ASN A 80 7.27 12.40 3.57
C ASN A 80 5.84 11.90 3.30
N GLU A 81 5.56 10.62 3.58
CA GLU A 81 4.22 10.00 3.41
C GLU A 81 3.72 9.92 1.95
N GLU A 82 4.58 10.13 0.94
CA GLU A 82 4.26 9.83 -0.46
C GLU A 82 3.87 8.36 -0.64
N VAL A 83 2.92 8.11 -1.54
CA VAL A 83 2.50 6.76 -1.91
C VAL A 83 3.13 6.38 -3.24
N PHE A 84 3.77 5.22 -3.29
CA PHE A 84 4.38 4.64 -4.49
C PHE A 84 3.54 3.47 -4.97
N ILE A 85 3.27 3.42 -6.27
CA ILE A 85 2.69 2.23 -6.91
C ILE A 85 3.82 1.38 -7.44
N ILE A 86 3.96 0.20 -6.84
CA ILE A 86 5.01 -0.76 -7.13
C ILE A 86 4.41 -1.94 -7.87
N HIS A 87 4.81 -2.16 -9.11
CA HIS A 87 4.49 -3.38 -9.84
C HIS A 87 5.37 -4.50 -9.31
N ASP A 88 4.81 -5.25 -8.38
CA ASP A 88 5.51 -6.34 -7.74
C ASP A 88 5.92 -7.38 -8.80
N PHE A 89 7.09 -8.00 -8.66
CA PHE A 89 7.71 -8.90 -9.63
C PHE A 89 8.33 -8.27 -10.90
N ALA A 90 8.26 -6.95 -11.07
CA ALA A 90 9.10 -6.27 -12.07
C ALA A 90 10.60 -6.39 -11.71
N SER A 91 11.47 -6.29 -12.72
CA SER A 91 12.92 -6.18 -12.49
C SER A 91 13.25 -4.89 -11.74
N SER A 92 14.23 -4.94 -10.83
CA SER A 92 14.68 -3.76 -10.08
C SER A 92 15.02 -2.59 -11.01
N GLY A 93 14.50 -1.40 -10.70
CA GLY A 93 14.57 -0.18 -11.51
C GLY A 93 13.35 0.05 -12.41
N TRP A 94 12.48 -0.95 -12.60
CA TRP A 94 11.28 -0.87 -13.42
C TRP A 94 9.99 -1.00 -12.62
N GLU A 95 10.08 -1.26 -11.32
CA GLU A 95 8.93 -1.57 -10.49
C GLU A 95 8.07 -0.35 -10.17
N GLN A 96 8.57 0.87 -10.36
CA GLN A 96 7.79 2.08 -10.03
C GLN A 96 6.87 2.49 -11.18
N HIS A 97 5.58 2.18 -11.05
CA HIS A 97 4.54 2.54 -12.03
C HIS A 97 3.89 3.90 -11.75
N GLY A 98 3.93 4.36 -10.50
CA GLY A 98 3.26 5.60 -10.13
C GLY A 98 3.71 6.15 -8.79
N ARG A 99 3.38 7.41 -8.55
CA ARG A 99 3.62 8.10 -7.29
C ARG A 99 2.54 9.14 -7.04
N PHE A 100 2.08 9.22 -5.79
CA PHE A 100 1.14 10.21 -5.32
C PHE A 100 1.77 11.02 -4.19
N PRO A 101 1.57 12.36 -4.15
CA PRO A 101 2.13 13.22 -3.11
C PRO A 101 1.62 12.90 -1.69
N SER A 102 0.45 12.28 -1.58
CA SER A 102 -0.14 11.92 -0.30
C SER A 102 -1.05 10.70 -0.40
N PHE A 103 -1.42 10.15 0.77
CA PHE A 103 -2.42 9.10 0.88
C PHE A 103 -3.77 9.50 0.26
N TYR A 104 -4.23 10.74 0.41
CA TYR A 104 -5.52 11.16 -0.16
C TYR A 104 -5.47 11.34 -1.68
N ASP A 105 -4.31 11.69 -2.24
CA ASP A 105 -4.15 11.72 -3.70
C ASP A 105 -4.25 10.31 -4.28
N TRP A 106 -3.64 9.32 -3.61
CA TRP A 106 -3.83 7.92 -3.94
C TRP A 106 -5.29 7.47 -3.76
N LEU A 107 -5.94 7.82 -2.63
CA LEU A 107 -7.31 7.42 -2.35
C LEU A 107 -8.28 7.96 -3.41
N ARG A 108 -8.10 9.20 -3.87
CA ARG A 108 -8.91 9.74 -4.98
C ARG A 108 -8.75 8.87 -6.22
N ARG A 109 -7.51 8.52 -6.61
CA ARG A 109 -7.31 7.62 -7.75
C ARG A 109 -7.92 6.23 -7.51
N ALA A 110 -7.80 5.67 -6.32
CA ALA A 110 -8.40 4.36 -6.01
C ALA A 110 -9.94 4.38 -6.12
N VAL A 111 -10.58 5.51 -5.79
CA VAL A 111 -12.04 5.70 -6.01
C VAL A 111 -12.36 5.82 -7.50
N GLU A 112 -11.56 6.54 -8.29
CA GLU A 112 -11.74 6.57 -9.75
C GLU A 112 -11.54 5.17 -10.37
N ASP A 113 -10.50 4.44 -9.96
CA ASP A 113 -10.26 3.05 -10.38
C ASP A 113 -11.47 2.15 -10.04
N LEU A 114 -12.11 2.37 -8.89
CA LEU A 114 -13.32 1.64 -8.50
C LEU A 114 -14.48 1.90 -9.45
N ILE A 115 -14.75 3.17 -9.76
CA ILE A 115 -15.82 3.55 -10.69
C ILE A 115 -15.54 2.98 -12.09
N GLU A 116 -14.28 3.05 -12.54
CA GLU A 116 -13.84 2.49 -13.82
C GLU A 116 -13.97 0.97 -13.88
N PHE A 117 -13.71 0.26 -12.77
CA PHE A 117 -13.73 -1.21 -12.73
C PHE A 117 -15.14 -1.82 -12.71
N ASP A 118 -16.13 -1.07 -12.25
CA ASP A 118 -17.55 -1.47 -12.28
C ASP A 118 -18.18 -1.37 -13.70
N CYS A 119 -17.48 -0.78 -14.67
CA CYS A 119 -17.94 -0.56 -16.04
C CYS A 119 -17.51 -1.68 -17.02
#